data_AF-X0WQK8-F1
#
_entry.id   AF-X0WQK8-F1
#
_cell.length_a   1.000
_cell.length_b   1.000
_cell.length_c   1.000
_cell.angle_alpha   90.00
_cell.angle_beta   90.00
_cell.angle_gamma   90.00
#
_symmetry.space_group_name_H-M   'P 1'
#
loop_
_entity.id
_entity.type
_entity.pdbx_description
1 polymer ?
#
loop_
_entity_poly.entity_id
_entity_poly.type
_entity_poly.pdbx_seq_one_letter_code
_entity_poly.pdbx_strand_id
1 'polypeptide(L)'
;RYIQELDGLPLPAWDMIDLDDYAIDEETWDTYWQNPRGYPLRYRVPLLTSRSCPMQCRFCAMHLIHGKGIRLRSVRNCLREIEWLYHDFGVNYFSVIDDNFTLNKKRVLELASEIVRRDIAMYLDTPNGISMHFFDKDILEALKAIGMLRLFFAVESGSDYMREQVMGKKLSREKIYECSELVRNEKDLLVRAFFVVGMPQETEETLNASWDMMQQLYIDDVSIHFATPFPGTALYEEVVQNGLLVIPPKDAFFADD
;
A
#
# COMPACT_ATOMS: atom_id res chain seq x y z
N ARG A 1 -0.19 -10.48 22.05
CA ARG A 1 -1.65 -10.27 21.94
C ARG A 1 -1.90 -9.01 21.11
N TYR A 2 -2.75 -9.04 20.09
CA TYR A 2 -3.02 -7.87 19.23
C TYR A 2 -4.05 -6.92 19.86
N ILE A 3 -3.79 -5.61 19.82
CA ILE A 3 -4.65 -4.54 20.37
C ILE A 3 -5.96 -4.43 19.57
N GLN A 4 -7.11 -4.78 20.14
CA GLN A 4 -8.36 -4.80 19.37
C GLN A 4 -8.92 -3.41 19.09
N GLU A 5 -8.91 -2.55 20.11
CA GLU A 5 -9.37 -1.17 19.99
C GLU A 5 -8.18 -0.25 19.71
N LEU A 6 -8.12 0.29 18.49
CA LEU A 6 -7.05 1.18 18.06
C LEU A 6 -7.27 2.64 18.50
N ASP A 7 -8.50 3.10 18.69
CA ASP A 7 -8.76 4.50 19.10
C ASP A 7 -8.38 4.75 20.57
N GLY A 8 -8.29 3.69 21.38
CA GLY A 8 -7.76 3.73 22.74
C GLY A 8 -6.24 3.95 22.83
N LEU A 9 -5.52 3.94 21.70
CA LEU A 9 -4.12 4.32 21.65
C LEU A 9 -3.98 5.85 21.59
N PRO A 10 -2.93 6.42 22.23
CA PRO A 10 -2.61 7.83 22.02
C PRO A 10 -2.25 8.08 20.55
N LEU A 11 -2.42 9.32 20.09
CA LEU A 11 -1.82 9.72 18.82
C LEU A 11 -0.30 9.56 18.88
N PRO A 12 0.38 9.31 17.75
CA PRO A 12 1.83 9.32 17.73
C PRO A 12 2.38 10.65 18.28
N ALA A 13 3.49 10.61 19.00
CA ALA A 13 4.10 11.79 19.61
C ALA A 13 4.84 12.64 18.58
N TRP A 14 4.11 13.18 17.60
CA TRP A 14 4.64 14.03 16.53
C TRP A 14 5.29 15.31 17.08
N ASP A 15 4.89 15.76 18.26
CA ASP A 15 5.49 16.86 19.02
C ASP A 15 6.91 16.58 19.55
N MET A 16 7.36 15.33 19.51
CA MET A 16 8.72 14.93 19.89
C MET A 16 9.69 14.84 18.71
N ILE A 17 9.23 15.09 17.50
CA ILE A 17 10.03 14.97 16.27
C ILE A 17 10.16 16.35 15.64
N ASP A 18 11.37 16.72 15.23
CA ASP A 18 11.56 17.88 14.36
C ASP A 18 11.26 17.47 12.91
N LEU A 19 10.17 17.99 12.34
CA LEU A 19 9.77 17.64 10.97
C LEU A 19 10.65 18.31 9.91
N ASP A 20 11.42 19.34 10.26
CA ASP A 20 12.38 19.95 9.31
C ASP A 20 13.50 18.98 8.93
N ASP A 21 13.86 18.03 9.81
CA ASP A 21 14.81 16.94 9.50
C ASP A 21 14.31 15.98 8.41
N TYR A 22 12.99 15.97 8.16
CA TYR A 22 12.32 15.10 7.19
C TYR A 22 11.57 15.90 6.11
N ALA A 23 11.83 17.20 6.00
CA ALA A 23 11.22 18.05 5.00
C ALA A 23 11.58 17.56 3.60
N ILE A 24 10.60 17.63 2.70
CA ILE A 24 10.83 17.40 1.29
C ILE A 24 11.62 18.59 0.75
N ASP A 25 12.85 18.33 0.31
CA ASP A 25 13.67 19.32 -0.38
C ASP A 25 13.18 19.49 -1.83
N GLU A 26 12.80 20.72 -2.19
CA GLU A 26 12.30 21.09 -3.52
C GLU A 26 13.30 20.72 -4.63
N GLU A 27 14.62 20.74 -4.37
CA GLU A 27 15.65 20.44 -5.38
C GLU A 27 15.78 18.94 -5.70
N THR A 28 15.49 18.05 -4.73
CA THR A 28 15.61 16.59 -4.91
C THR A 28 14.29 15.90 -5.28
N TRP A 29 13.19 16.64 -5.19
CA TRP A 29 11.84 16.12 -5.37
C TRP A 29 11.50 15.79 -6.83
N ASP A 30 11.92 16.64 -7.77
CA ASP A 30 11.69 16.46 -9.22
C ASP A 30 12.40 15.22 -9.79
N THR A 31 13.49 14.77 -9.16
CA THR A 31 14.31 13.65 -9.65
C THR A 31 13.88 12.28 -9.11
N TYR A 32 13.29 12.20 -7.91
CA TYR A 32 13.02 10.92 -7.25
C TYR A 32 11.54 10.59 -7.06
N TRP A 33 10.64 11.57 -7.01
CA TRP A 33 9.30 11.37 -6.45
C TRP A 33 8.13 11.82 -7.31
N GLN A 34 8.40 12.35 -8.51
CA GLN A 34 7.41 12.68 -9.54
C GLN A 34 6.25 13.53 -8.99
N ASN A 35 6.46 14.83 -8.86
CA ASN A 35 5.39 15.80 -8.62
C ASN A 35 5.15 16.61 -9.90
N PRO A 36 4.54 16.01 -10.94
CA PRO A 36 4.40 16.61 -12.26
C PRO A 36 3.56 17.91 -12.25
N ARG A 37 3.03 18.29 -11.10
CA ARG A 37 2.08 19.37 -10.85
C ARG A 37 2.66 20.52 -10.05
N GLY A 38 3.85 20.35 -9.47
CA GLY A 38 4.45 21.35 -8.58
C GLY A 38 3.59 21.63 -7.35
N TYR A 39 2.92 20.62 -6.79
CA TYR A 39 2.17 20.79 -5.54
C TYR A 39 3.11 21.25 -4.42
N PRO A 40 2.67 22.16 -3.53
CA PRO A 40 3.51 22.77 -2.51
C PRO A 40 3.73 21.82 -1.32
N LEU A 41 4.31 20.65 -1.57
CA LEU A 41 4.53 19.60 -0.59
C LEU A 41 5.73 19.94 0.28
N ARG A 42 5.56 20.04 1.59
CA ARG A 42 6.65 20.36 2.51
C ARG A 42 6.97 19.21 3.44
N TYR A 43 5.96 18.71 4.15
CA TYR A 43 6.13 17.62 5.10
C TYR A 43 5.27 16.43 4.71
N ARG A 44 5.92 15.25 4.69
CA ARG A 44 5.29 13.97 4.44
C ARG A 44 5.41 13.09 5.67
N VAL A 45 4.27 12.59 6.16
CA VAL A 45 4.24 11.71 7.33
C VAL A 45 3.46 10.43 7.05
N PRO A 46 3.84 9.28 7.64
CA PRO A 46 3.02 8.09 7.62
C PRO A 46 1.74 8.29 8.44
N LEU A 47 0.62 7.80 7.89
CA LEU A 47 -0.68 7.74 8.55
C LEU A 47 -1.14 6.29 8.56
N LEU A 48 -1.24 5.70 9.75
CA LEU A 48 -1.79 4.36 9.94
C LEU A 48 -3.24 4.44 10.39
N THR A 49 -4.18 4.22 9.48
CA THR A 49 -5.62 4.30 9.71
C THR A 49 -6.27 2.95 10.02
N SER A 50 -5.56 1.86 9.70
CA SER A 50 -5.94 0.50 10.04
C SER A 50 -4.71 -0.40 10.19
N ARG A 51 -4.90 -1.57 10.81
CA ARG A 51 -3.88 -2.60 10.95
C ARG A 51 -4.43 -3.94 10.46
N SER A 52 -3.57 -4.71 9.78
CA SER A 52 -3.84 -6.01 9.18
C SER A 52 -4.71 -5.96 7.92
N CYS A 53 -4.63 -7.06 7.18
CA CYS A 53 -5.44 -7.38 6.02
C CYS A 53 -5.99 -8.82 6.22
N PRO A 54 -7.28 -9.08 5.99
CA PRO A 54 -7.87 -10.42 6.17
C PRO A 54 -7.53 -11.39 5.02
N MET A 55 -6.81 -10.93 4.01
CA MET A 55 -6.39 -11.74 2.87
C MET A 55 -5.33 -12.76 3.29
N GLN A 56 -5.25 -13.87 2.56
CA GLN A 56 -4.41 -15.02 2.90
C GLN A 56 -3.28 -15.24 1.88
N CYS A 57 -2.67 -14.14 1.40
CA CYS A 57 -1.57 -14.23 0.43
C CYS A 57 -0.40 -14.99 1.08
N ARG A 58 0.08 -16.04 0.43
CA ARG A 58 1.01 -17.03 0.99
C ARG A 58 2.38 -16.45 1.35
N PHE A 59 2.79 -15.38 0.67
CA PHE A 59 4.06 -14.68 0.88
C PHE A 59 3.98 -13.53 1.91
N CYS A 60 2.78 -13.06 2.26
CA CYS A 60 2.61 -11.83 3.03
C CYS A 60 2.78 -12.09 4.53
N ALA A 61 3.71 -11.38 5.18
CA ALA A 61 3.97 -11.52 6.62
C ALA A 61 3.09 -10.61 7.50
N MET A 62 2.28 -9.70 6.92
CA MET A 62 1.57 -8.69 7.70
C MET A 62 0.58 -9.30 8.69
N HIS A 63 0.01 -10.47 8.39
CA HIS A 63 -0.88 -11.15 9.34
C HIS A 63 -0.16 -11.70 10.58
N LEU A 64 1.16 -11.87 10.53
CA LEU A 64 2.00 -12.27 11.67
C LEU A 64 2.25 -11.07 12.59
N ILE A 65 2.53 -9.92 11.99
CA ILE A 65 2.86 -8.67 12.70
C ILE A 65 1.59 -8.00 13.25
N HIS A 66 0.54 -7.90 12.42
CA HIS A 66 -0.70 -7.19 12.73
C HIS A 66 -1.88 -8.14 13.04
N GLY A 67 -1.70 -9.45 13.05
CA GLY A 67 -2.78 -10.42 13.29
C GLY A 67 -3.63 -10.69 12.05
N LYS A 68 -4.62 -11.59 12.13
CA LYS A 68 -5.33 -12.12 10.96
C LYS A 68 -6.57 -11.32 10.50
N GLY A 69 -6.99 -10.31 11.26
CA GLY A 69 -8.20 -9.56 11.00
C GLY A 69 -7.93 -8.07 10.98
N ILE A 70 -8.59 -7.36 10.08
CA ILE A 70 -8.48 -5.91 9.99
C ILE A 70 -9.02 -5.26 11.28
N ARG A 71 -8.29 -4.29 11.78
CA ARG A 71 -8.70 -3.42 12.90
C ARG A 71 -8.58 -2.00 12.40
N LEU A 72 -9.67 -1.24 12.55
CA LEU A 72 -9.79 0.10 11.98
C LEU A 72 -9.70 1.12 13.11
N ARG A 73 -9.01 2.24 12.87
CA ARG A 73 -9.27 3.47 13.62
C ARG A 73 -10.56 4.10 13.12
N SER A 74 -11.34 4.72 14.01
CA SER A 74 -12.51 5.49 13.58
C SER A 74 -12.09 6.65 12.69
N VAL A 75 -13.01 7.07 11.82
CA VAL A 75 -12.81 8.26 10.98
C VAL A 75 -12.50 9.48 11.86
N ARG A 76 -13.23 9.64 12.97
CA ARG A 76 -12.99 10.71 13.94
C ARG A 76 -11.57 10.67 14.52
N ASN A 77 -11.06 9.50 14.88
CA ASN A 77 -9.72 9.37 15.44
C ASN A 77 -8.64 9.70 14.38
N CYS A 78 -8.84 9.29 13.12
CA CYS A 78 -7.93 9.64 12.03
C CYS A 78 -7.94 11.15 11.74
N LEU A 79 -9.13 11.77 11.68
CA LEU A 79 -9.28 13.20 11.45
C LEU A 79 -8.59 14.02 12.55
N ARG A 80 -8.68 13.61 13.81
CA ARG A 80 -7.98 14.30 14.91
C ARG A 80 -6.46 14.38 14.67
N GLU A 81 -5.86 13.32 14.15
CA GLU A 81 -4.43 13.30 13.83
C GLU A 81 -4.12 14.16 12.60
N ILE A 82 -4.92 14.02 11.54
CA ILE A 82 -4.77 14.78 10.30
C ILE A 82 -4.89 16.29 10.59
N GLU A 83 -5.91 16.71 11.32
CA GLU A 83 -6.14 18.12 11.68
C GLU A 83 -5.01 18.67 12.53
N TRP A 84 -4.56 17.92 13.53
CA TRP A 84 -3.45 18.31 14.39
C TRP A 84 -2.17 18.53 13.58
N LEU A 85 -1.82 17.57 12.73
CA LEU A 85 -0.64 17.65 11.86
C LEU A 85 -0.75 18.77 10.82
N TYR A 86 -1.93 18.95 10.24
CA TYR A 86 -2.17 19.98 9.25
C TYR A 86 -2.08 21.40 9.85
N HIS A 87 -2.75 21.65 10.97
CA HIS A 87 -2.83 22.98 11.56
C HIS A 87 -1.60 23.37 12.38
N ASP A 88 -1.04 22.44 13.17
CA ASP A 88 0.02 22.79 14.12
C ASP A 88 1.42 22.60 13.51
N PHE A 89 1.55 21.69 12.53
CA PHE A 89 2.83 21.34 11.92
C PHE A 89 2.91 21.68 10.43
N GLY A 90 1.81 22.12 9.80
CA GLY A 90 1.79 22.42 8.36
C GLY A 90 1.97 21.19 7.47
N VAL A 91 1.70 19.98 8.00
CA VAL A 91 1.78 18.75 7.21
C VAL A 91 0.67 18.74 6.17
N ASN A 92 1.04 18.51 4.92
CA ASN A 92 0.08 18.46 3.82
C ASN A 92 0.20 17.19 2.98
N TYR A 93 1.09 16.26 3.32
CA TYR A 93 1.22 14.99 2.62
C TYR A 93 1.20 13.80 3.60
N PHE A 94 0.21 12.92 3.42
CA PHE A 94 0.00 11.77 4.28
C PHE A 94 0.20 10.47 3.50
N SER A 95 1.13 9.64 3.99
CA SER A 95 1.33 8.30 3.45
C SER A 95 0.50 7.28 4.19
N VAL A 96 -0.57 6.80 3.55
CA VAL A 96 -1.45 5.80 4.17
C VAL A 96 -0.76 4.44 4.13
N ILE A 97 -0.14 4.08 5.26
CA ILE A 97 0.65 2.85 5.43
C ILE A 97 -0.19 1.67 5.93
N ASP A 98 -1.48 1.69 5.63
CA ASP A 98 -2.38 0.57 5.93
C ASP A 98 -2.01 -0.65 5.10
N ASP A 99 -2.18 -1.85 5.65
CA ASP A 99 -2.01 -3.10 4.89
C ASP A 99 -3.08 -3.23 3.79
N ASN A 100 -4.24 -2.59 3.98
CA ASN A 100 -5.33 -2.53 3.00
C ASN A 100 -6.33 -1.39 3.30
N PHE A 101 -6.00 -0.18 2.83
CA PHE A 101 -6.82 1.00 3.09
C PHE A 101 -8.25 0.92 2.52
N THR A 102 -8.40 0.33 1.33
CA THR A 102 -9.66 0.32 0.56
C THR A 102 -10.63 -0.80 0.93
N LEU A 103 -10.26 -1.66 1.88
CA LEU A 103 -11.08 -2.82 2.27
C LEU A 103 -12.50 -2.43 2.71
N ASN A 104 -12.64 -1.30 3.42
CA ASN A 104 -13.94 -0.79 3.88
C ASN A 104 -14.34 0.45 3.10
N LYS A 105 -15.03 0.24 1.97
CA LYS A 105 -15.50 1.32 1.09
C LYS A 105 -16.27 2.41 1.84
N LYS A 106 -17.26 2.04 2.66
CA LYS A 106 -18.07 3.02 3.42
C LYS A 106 -17.18 3.96 4.25
N ARG A 107 -16.17 3.40 4.92
CA ARG A 107 -15.24 4.17 5.73
C ARG A 107 -14.35 5.09 4.89
N VAL A 108 -13.88 4.65 3.72
CA VAL A 108 -13.09 5.50 2.81
C VAL A 108 -13.91 6.70 2.34
N LEU A 109 -15.16 6.46 1.93
CA LEU A 109 -16.08 7.53 1.50
C LEU A 109 -16.38 8.51 2.65
N GLU A 110 -16.59 8.00 3.86
CA GLU A 110 -16.84 8.82 5.06
C GLU A 110 -15.62 9.69 5.41
N LEU A 111 -14.42 9.11 5.42
CA LEU A 111 -13.18 9.85 5.67
C LEU A 111 -12.96 10.94 4.61
N ALA A 112 -13.14 10.60 3.33
CA ALA A 112 -12.99 11.57 2.25
C ALA A 112 -14.00 12.72 2.36
N SER A 113 -15.26 12.41 2.64
CA SER A 113 -16.30 13.41 2.83
C SER A 113 -16.02 14.35 4.01
N GLU A 114 -15.50 13.83 5.12
CA GLU A 114 -15.13 14.65 6.28
C GLU A 114 -13.94 15.58 5.99
N ILE A 115 -12.91 15.09 5.29
CA ILE A 115 -11.74 15.90 4.89
C ILE A 115 -12.19 17.06 3.98
N VAL A 116 -13.00 16.76 2.96
CA VAL A 116 -13.55 17.79 2.05
C VAL A 116 -14.39 18.81 2.83
N ARG A 117 -15.24 18.36 3.76
CA ARG A 117 -16.10 19.26 4.56
C ARG A 117 -15.30 20.19 5.46
N ARG A 118 -14.12 19.76 5.91
CA ARG A 118 -13.21 20.52 6.77
C ARG A 118 -12.27 21.44 6.00
N ASP A 119 -12.33 21.41 4.67
CA ASP A 119 -11.49 22.23 3.79
C ASP A 119 -9.97 22.00 4.04
N ILE A 120 -9.60 20.75 4.35
CA ILE A 120 -8.19 20.38 4.56
C ILE A 120 -7.56 20.14 3.20
N ALA A 121 -6.71 21.08 2.77
CA ALA A 121 -5.94 20.96 1.54
C ALA A 121 -4.73 20.03 1.75
N MET A 122 -4.96 18.73 1.65
CA MET A 122 -3.94 17.69 1.80
C MET A 122 -3.79 16.84 0.55
N TYR A 123 -2.72 16.06 0.57
CA TYR A 123 -2.35 15.08 -0.43
C TYR A 123 -2.08 13.73 0.23
N LEU A 124 -2.22 12.65 -0.53
CA LEU A 124 -1.96 11.31 -0.02
C LEU A 124 -1.44 10.33 -1.07
N ASP A 125 -0.79 9.28 -0.57
CA ASP A 125 -0.41 8.10 -1.32
C ASP A 125 -0.68 6.81 -0.51
N THR A 126 -0.62 5.66 -1.18
CA THR A 126 -0.84 4.34 -0.57
C THR A 126 0.38 3.43 -0.78
N PRO A 127 1.54 3.70 -0.17
CA PRO A 127 2.81 3.06 -0.54
C PRO A 127 2.84 1.55 -0.27
N ASN A 128 1.94 1.04 0.57
CA ASN A 128 1.82 -0.40 0.84
C ASN A 128 0.92 -1.14 -0.18
N GLY A 129 0.34 -0.41 -1.14
CA GLY A 129 -0.59 -0.97 -2.10
C GLY A 129 -2.02 -1.02 -1.57
N ILE A 130 -2.98 -0.86 -2.47
CA ILE A 130 -4.39 -1.10 -2.19
C ILE A 130 -4.84 -2.42 -2.79
N SER A 131 -5.84 -3.03 -2.17
CA SER A 131 -6.48 -4.19 -2.75
C SER A 131 -7.40 -3.77 -3.89
N MET A 132 -7.12 -4.28 -5.09
CA MET A 132 -7.94 -4.05 -6.28
C MET A 132 -9.33 -4.70 -6.18
N HIS A 133 -9.51 -5.69 -5.29
CA HIS A 133 -10.79 -6.37 -5.05
C HIS A 133 -11.94 -5.39 -4.75
N PHE A 134 -11.63 -4.37 -3.96
CA PHE A 134 -12.62 -3.42 -3.45
C PHE A 134 -12.56 -2.08 -4.18
N PHE A 135 -11.60 -1.92 -5.10
CA PHE A 135 -11.41 -0.67 -5.83
C PHE A 135 -12.46 -0.54 -6.93
N ASP A 136 -13.15 0.59 -6.93
CA ASP A 136 -14.14 0.96 -7.92
C ASP A 136 -14.17 2.47 -8.12
N LYS A 137 -15.07 2.94 -8.99
CA LYS A 137 -15.19 4.35 -9.36
C LYS A 137 -15.45 5.26 -8.16
N ASP A 138 -16.30 4.85 -7.22
CA ASP A 138 -16.62 5.70 -6.06
C ASP A 138 -15.41 5.84 -5.13
N ILE A 139 -14.62 4.77 -4.95
CA ILE A 139 -13.37 4.86 -4.21
C ILE A 139 -12.39 5.79 -4.92
N LEU A 140 -12.21 5.64 -6.23
CA LEU A 140 -11.33 6.52 -7.02
C LEU A 140 -11.74 7.99 -6.85
N GLU A 141 -13.03 8.32 -7.03
CA GLU A 141 -13.54 9.68 -6.91
C GLU A 141 -13.34 10.24 -5.50
N ALA A 142 -13.59 9.44 -4.45
CA ALA A 142 -13.37 9.84 -3.08
C ALA A 142 -11.90 10.11 -2.76
N LEU A 143 -10.99 9.25 -3.23
CA LEU A 143 -9.55 9.43 -3.06
C LEU A 143 -9.05 10.68 -3.78
N LYS A 144 -9.50 10.92 -5.01
CA LYS A 144 -9.17 12.13 -5.77
C LYS A 144 -9.67 13.40 -5.09
N ALA A 145 -10.88 13.36 -4.51
CA ALA A 145 -11.47 14.51 -3.82
C ALA A 145 -10.63 14.98 -2.62
N ILE A 146 -9.76 14.12 -2.07
CA ILE A 146 -8.85 14.46 -0.96
C ILE A 146 -7.38 14.51 -1.38
N GLY A 147 -7.10 14.68 -2.67
CA GLY A 147 -5.75 14.93 -3.17
C GLY A 147 -4.88 13.68 -3.35
N MET A 148 -5.47 12.54 -3.72
CA MET A 148 -4.68 11.34 -4.04
C MET A 148 -3.69 11.64 -5.16
N LEU A 149 -2.39 11.52 -4.84
CA LEU A 149 -1.29 11.77 -5.78
C LEU A 149 -0.76 10.48 -6.39
N ARG A 150 -0.61 9.45 -5.56
CA ARG A 150 0.00 8.17 -5.97
C ARG A 150 -0.80 6.99 -5.47
N LEU A 151 -1.36 6.24 -6.41
CA LEU A 151 -2.10 5.02 -6.15
C LEU A 151 -1.25 3.81 -6.51
N PHE A 152 -1.20 2.83 -5.61
CA PHE A 152 -0.41 1.62 -5.81
C PHE A 152 -1.35 0.41 -5.92
N PHE A 153 -1.40 -0.22 -7.09
CA PHE A 153 -2.17 -1.44 -7.33
C PHE A 153 -1.36 -2.69 -7.01
N ALA A 154 -1.86 -3.50 -6.09
CA ALA A 154 -1.23 -4.78 -5.73
C ALA A 154 -1.68 -5.91 -6.68
N VAL A 155 -1.07 -5.97 -7.88
CA VAL A 155 -1.37 -6.93 -8.96
C VAL A 155 -0.70 -8.29 -8.72
N GLU A 156 0.54 -8.27 -8.23
CA GLU A 156 1.42 -9.40 -7.92
C GLU A 156 1.93 -10.21 -9.13
N SER A 157 1.08 -10.65 -10.05
CA SER A 157 1.50 -11.47 -11.19
C SER A 157 0.53 -11.35 -12.36
N GLY A 158 1.04 -11.39 -13.60
CA GLY A 158 0.22 -11.49 -14.81
C GLY A 158 -0.19 -12.91 -15.19
N SER A 159 0.39 -13.94 -14.56
CA SER A 159 -0.10 -15.32 -14.62
C SER A 159 -1.21 -15.54 -13.59
N ASP A 160 -2.37 -15.98 -14.06
CA ASP A 160 -3.55 -16.25 -13.21
C ASP A 160 -3.29 -17.45 -12.28
N TYR A 161 -2.58 -18.47 -12.77
CA TYR A 161 -2.11 -19.59 -11.95
C TYR A 161 -1.24 -19.13 -10.78
N MET A 162 -0.22 -18.31 -11.06
CA MET A 162 0.68 -17.81 -10.02
C MET A 162 -0.08 -16.94 -9.02
N ARG A 163 -0.88 -15.97 -9.50
CA ARG A 163 -1.58 -15.01 -8.64
C ARG A 163 -2.64 -15.68 -7.77
N GLU A 164 -3.41 -16.62 -8.32
CA GLU A 164 -4.55 -17.21 -7.62
C GLU A 164 -4.17 -18.45 -6.80
N GLN A 165 -3.37 -19.36 -7.37
CA GLN A 165 -3.07 -20.66 -6.75
C GLN A 165 -1.76 -20.63 -5.96
N VAL A 166 -0.68 -20.13 -6.56
CA VAL A 166 0.64 -20.14 -5.93
C VAL A 166 0.78 -19.04 -4.88
N MET A 167 0.32 -17.82 -5.17
CA MET A 167 0.40 -16.68 -4.25
C MET A 167 -0.82 -16.59 -3.32
N GLY A 168 -1.96 -17.15 -3.70
CA GLY A 168 -3.19 -17.09 -2.90
C GLY A 168 -3.86 -15.71 -2.85
N LYS A 169 -3.54 -14.80 -3.78
CA LYS A 169 -4.14 -13.45 -3.85
C LYS A 169 -5.61 -13.48 -4.25
N LYS A 170 -5.99 -14.51 -5.02
CA LYS A 170 -7.35 -14.77 -5.52
C LYS A 170 -7.95 -13.57 -6.28
N LEU A 171 -7.13 -12.79 -6.96
CA LEU A 171 -7.55 -11.62 -7.74
C LEU A 171 -7.73 -12.03 -9.21
N SER A 172 -8.88 -11.77 -9.79
CA SER A 172 -9.14 -12.15 -11.19
C SER A 172 -8.47 -11.18 -12.16
N ARG A 173 -8.17 -11.68 -13.36
CA ARG A 173 -7.58 -10.88 -14.44
C ARG A 173 -8.50 -9.71 -14.82
N GLU A 174 -9.79 -10.00 -14.95
CA GLU A 174 -10.82 -9.04 -15.36
C GLU A 174 -10.87 -7.86 -14.39
N LYS A 175 -10.79 -8.13 -13.08
CA LYS A 175 -10.80 -7.06 -12.08
C LYS A 175 -9.57 -6.17 -12.18
N ILE A 176 -8.40 -6.73 -12.52
CA ILE A 176 -7.17 -5.95 -12.73
C ILE A 176 -7.35 -4.96 -13.88
N TYR A 177 -7.83 -5.45 -15.03
CA TYR A 177 -8.07 -4.58 -16.19
C TYR A 177 -9.20 -3.58 -15.94
N GLU A 178 -10.26 -3.95 -15.21
CA GLU A 178 -11.32 -3.03 -14.81
C GLU A 178 -10.76 -1.86 -13.98
N CYS A 179 -9.97 -2.14 -12.94
CA CYS A 179 -9.36 -1.09 -12.11
C CYS A 179 -8.37 -0.23 -12.90
N SER A 180 -7.59 -0.84 -13.79
CA SER A 180 -6.68 -0.14 -14.71
C SER A 180 -7.45 0.80 -15.64
N GLU A 181 -8.61 0.37 -16.15
CA GLU A 181 -9.45 1.19 -17.02
C GLU A 181 -10.00 2.43 -16.30
N LEU A 182 -10.37 2.29 -15.02
CA LEU A 182 -10.88 3.42 -14.22
C LEU A 182 -9.89 4.58 -14.14
N VAL A 183 -8.58 4.30 -14.15
CA VAL A 183 -7.53 5.30 -14.00
C VAL A 183 -6.95 5.79 -15.33
N ARG A 184 -7.35 5.21 -16.47
CA ARG A 184 -6.80 5.51 -17.81
C ARG A 184 -6.67 7.00 -18.12
N ASN A 185 -7.69 7.78 -17.76
CA ASN A 185 -7.78 9.20 -18.12
C ASN A 185 -7.40 10.14 -16.96
N GLU A 186 -6.82 9.60 -15.88
CA GLU A 186 -6.54 10.34 -14.66
C GLU A 186 -5.15 10.98 -14.68
N LYS A 187 -5.02 12.09 -15.43
CA LYS A 187 -3.76 12.84 -15.62
C LYS A 187 -3.20 13.50 -14.34
N ASP A 188 -3.95 13.44 -13.26
CA ASP A 188 -3.64 14.03 -11.95
C ASP A 188 -3.10 12.99 -10.96
N LEU A 189 -3.15 11.72 -11.36
CA LEU A 189 -2.92 10.58 -10.49
C LEU A 189 -1.80 9.74 -11.09
N LEU A 190 -0.74 9.55 -10.33
CA LEU A 190 0.30 8.58 -10.68
C LEU A 190 -0.13 7.20 -10.19
N VAL A 191 -0.13 6.23 -11.09
CA VAL A 191 -0.54 4.86 -10.81
C VAL A 191 0.66 3.95 -10.95
N ARG A 192 0.99 3.26 -9.87
CA ARG A 192 2.06 2.26 -9.84
C ARG A 192 1.48 0.87 -9.61
N ALA A 193 2.02 -0.16 -10.24
CA ALA A 193 1.64 -1.54 -9.97
C ALA A 193 2.77 -2.33 -9.29
N PHE A 194 2.40 -3.14 -8.31
CA PHE A 194 3.29 -4.10 -7.66
C PHE A 194 3.21 -5.45 -8.34
N PHE A 195 4.39 -6.01 -8.61
CA PHE A 195 4.59 -7.37 -9.08
C PHE A 195 5.59 -8.08 -8.18
N VAL A 196 5.35 -9.36 -7.92
CA VAL A 196 6.22 -10.21 -7.10
C VAL A 196 6.78 -11.29 -8.00
N VAL A 197 8.10 -11.44 -8.00
CA VAL A 197 8.83 -12.43 -8.79
C VAL A 197 9.66 -13.35 -7.91
N GLY A 198 9.93 -14.56 -8.39
CA GLY A 198 10.76 -15.54 -7.68
C GLY A 198 9.98 -16.38 -6.67
N MET A 199 8.65 -16.45 -6.82
CA MET A 199 7.85 -17.43 -6.09
C MET A 199 8.23 -18.87 -6.51
N PRO A 200 8.06 -19.87 -5.65
CA PRO A 200 8.13 -21.27 -6.07
C PRO A 200 7.21 -21.50 -7.28
N GLN A 201 7.66 -22.32 -8.24
CA GLN A 201 6.91 -22.65 -9.47
C GLN A 201 6.81 -21.52 -10.51
N GLU A 202 7.46 -20.37 -10.29
CA GLU A 202 7.64 -19.35 -11.32
C GLU A 202 8.43 -19.93 -12.52
N THR A 203 7.99 -19.61 -13.73
CA THR A 203 8.66 -20.01 -14.98
C THR A 203 8.85 -18.81 -15.88
N GLU A 204 9.66 -18.96 -16.94
CA GLU A 204 9.79 -17.92 -17.96
C GLU A 204 8.43 -17.55 -18.59
N GLU A 205 7.54 -18.52 -18.77
CA GLU A 205 6.17 -18.27 -19.26
C GLU A 205 5.35 -17.41 -18.28
N THR A 206 5.41 -17.67 -16.98
CA THR A 206 4.66 -16.87 -15.99
C THR A 206 5.23 -15.47 -15.82
N LEU A 207 6.55 -15.33 -15.95
CA LEU A 207 7.23 -14.03 -15.99
C LEU A 207 6.85 -13.24 -17.25
N ASN A 208 6.83 -13.88 -18.42
CA ASN A 208 6.38 -13.24 -19.67
C ASN A 208 4.91 -12.82 -19.58
N ALA A 209 4.04 -13.61 -18.96
CA ALA A 209 2.66 -13.20 -18.71
C ALA A 209 2.56 -11.94 -17.81
N SER A 210 3.47 -11.79 -16.84
CA SER A 210 3.57 -10.57 -16.02
C SER A 210 4.06 -9.39 -16.83
N TRP A 211 5.11 -9.58 -17.64
CA TRP A 211 5.61 -8.57 -18.57
C TRP A 211 4.52 -8.09 -19.53
N ASP A 212 3.81 -9.01 -20.18
CA ASP A 212 2.74 -8.69 -21.12
C ASP A 212 1.61 -7.90 -20.45
N MET A 213 1.24 -8.26 -19.21
CA MET A 213 0.25 -7.51 -18.45
C MET A 213 0.74 -6.09 -18.14
N MET A 214 2.00 -5.91 -17.69
CA MET A 214 2.57 -4.59 -17.42
C MET A 214 2.46 -3.65 -18.63
N GLN A 215 2.67 -4.16 -19.84
CA GLN A 215 2.56 -3.38 -21.08
C GLN A 215 1.12 -2.98 -21.45
N GLN A 216 0.12 -3.65 -20.88
CA GLN A 216 -1.29 -3.44 -21.21
C GLN A 216 -2.06 -2.60 -20.19
N LEU A 217 -1.54 -2.47 -18.96
CA LEU A 217 -2.19 -1.68 -17.91
C LEU A 217 -1.92 -0.17 -18.12
N TYR A 218 -2.89 0.65 -17.72
CA TYR A 218 -2.76 2.11 -17.65
C TYR A 218 -2.11 2.47 -16.32
N ILE A 219 -0.79 2.31 -16.28
CA ILE A 219 0.07 2.60 -15.14
C ILE A 219 1.26 3.45 -15.60
N ASP A 220 1.78 4.27 -14.70
CA ASP A 220 2.93 5.13 -14.95
C ASP A 220 4.26 4.44 -14.61
N ASP A 221 4.23 3.49 -13.67
CA ASP A 221 5.43 2.77 -13.23
C ASP A 221 5.10 1.40 -12.61
N VAL A 222 6.11 0.55 -12.48
CA VAL A 222 6.03 -0.76 -11.84
C VAL A 222 7.05 -0.87 -10.72
N SER A 223 6.70 -1.53 -9.62
CA SER A 223 7.69 -1.99 -8.65
C SER A 223 7.69 -3.51 -8.62
N ILE A 224 8.86 -4.06 -8.93
CA ILE A 224 9.11 -5.50 -8.93
C ILE A 224 9.77 -5.85 -7.61
N HIS A 225 9.13 -6.73 -6.85
CA HIS A 225 9.58 -7.20 -5.56
C HIS A 225 9.99 -8.67 -5.66
N PHE A 226 11.10 -9.04 -5.02
CA PHE A 226 11.50 -10.44 -4.91
C PHE A 226 10.74 -11.11 -3.78
N ALA A 227 10.17 -12.28 -4.05
CA ALA A 227 9.50 -13.10 -3.06
C ALA A 227 10.48 -13.41 -1.92
N THR A 228 10.19 -12.88 -0.72
CA THR A 228 11.01 -13.09 0.47
C THR A 228 10.27 -14.04 1.41
N PRO A 229 10.81 -15.25 1.67
CA PRO A 229 10.17 -16.24 2.54
C PRO A 229 10.33 -15.82 4.01
N PHE A 230 9.51 -14.91 4.51
CA PHE A 230 9.59 -14.50 5.92
C PHE A 230 9.19 -15.64 6.88
N PRO A 231 9.94 -15.89 7.97
CA PRO A 231 9.62 -16.93 8.94
C PRO A 231 8.17 -16.84 9.44
N GLY A 232 7.46 -17.97 9.39
CA GLY A 232 6.05 -18.09 9.78
C GLY A 232 5.02 -17.84 8.68
N THR A 233 5.46 -17.49 7.46
CA THR A 233 4.58 -17.45 6.27
C THR A 233 4.45 -18.82 5.61
N ALA A 234 3.36 -19.04 4.87
CA ALA A 234 3.18 -20.28 4.10
C ALA A 234 4.26 -20.46 3.03
N LEU A 235 4.77 -19.36 2.46
CA LEU A 235 5.91 -19.38 1.55
C LEU A 235 7.17 -19.90 2.26
N TYR A 236 7.49 -19.42 3.46
CA TYR A 236 8.65 -19.91 4.21
C TYR A 236 8.55 -21.41 4.52
N GLU A 237 7.38 -21.88 4.94
CA GLU A 237 7.15 -23.31 5.18
C GLU A 237 7.41 -24.14 3.91
N GLU A 238 6.89 -23.71 2.76
CA GLU A 238 7.12 -24.39 1.47
C GLU A 238 8.60 -24.41 1.08
N VAL A 239 9.29 -23.27 1.19
CA VAL A 239 10.70 -23.15 0.77
C VAL A 239 11.61 -23.98 1.67
N VAL A 240 11.36 -24.02 2.99
CA VAL A 240 12.13 -24.86 3.92
C VAL A 240 11.86 -26.35 3.68
N GLN A 241 10.59 -26.76 3.55
CA GLN A 241 10.23 -28.17 3.34
C GLN A 241 10.82 -28.74 2.04
N ASN A 242 10.92 -27.91 0.99
CA ASN A 242 11.45 -28.32 -0.30
C ASN A 242 12.96 -28.05 -0.47
N GLY A 243 13.65 -27.56 0.56
CA GLY A 243 15.09 -27.29 0.51
C GLY A 243 15.48 -26.20 -0.52
N LEU A 244 14.63 -25.19 -0.71
CA LEU A 244 14.79 -24.15 -1.75
C LEU A 244 15.60 -22.92 -1.28
N LEU A 245 16.01 -22.87 0.00
CA LEU A 245 16.84 -21.79 0.51
C LEU A 245 18.28 -21.93 0.02
N VAL A 246 18.79 -20.89 -0.64
CA VAL A 246 20.20 -20.81 -1.07
C VAL A 246 21.16 -20.42 0.07
N ILE A 247 20.63 -19.80 1.13
CA ILE A 247 21.35 -19.42 2.35
C ILE A 247 20.61 -20.03 3.55
N PRO A 248 21.31 -20.63 4.53
CA PRO A 248 20.66 -21.16 5.72
C PRO A 248 19.84 -20.09 6.47
N PRO A 249 18.67 -20.41 7.06
CA PRO A 249 17.83 -19.42 7.75
C PRO A 249 18.55 -18.60 8.82
N LYS A 250 19.46 -19.24 9.55
CA LYS A 250 20.29 -18.61 10.60
C LYS A 250 21.16 -17.47 10.06
N ASP A 251 21.59 -17.57 8.81
CA ASP A 251 22.51 -16.61 8.18
C ASP A 251 21.74 -15.56 7.36
N ALA A 252 20.42 -15.73 7.18
CA ALA A 252 19.56 -14.87 6.36
C ALA A 252 18.62 -13.94 7.17
N PHE A 253 18.18 -14.37 8.36
CA PHE A 253 17.13 -13.65 9.12
C PHE A 253 17.53 -13.21 10.52
N PHE A 254 18.67 -13.66 11.03
CA PHE A 254 19.16 -13.28 12.33
C PHE A 254 20.35 -12.33 12.11
N ALA A 255 20.27 -11.12 12.67
CA ALA A 255 21.48 -10.34 12.86
C ALA A 255 22.36 -11.09 13.87
N ASP A 256 23.67 -11.13 13.66
CA ASP A 256 24.59 -11.66 14.67
C ASP A 256 24.30 -10.95 16.01
N ASP A 257 24.04 -11.75 17.05
CA ASP A 257 23.73 -11.28 18.42
C ASP A 257 24.80 -10.31 18.97
#